data_AF-A0A439CT76-F1
#
_entry.id   AF-A0A439CT76-F1
#
_cell.length_a   1.000
_cell.length_b   1.000
_cell.length_c   1.000
_cell.angle_alpha   90.00
_cell.angle_beta   90.00
_cell.angle_gamma   90.00
#
_symmetry.space_group_name_H-M   'P 1'
#
loop_
_entity.id
_entity.type
_entity.pdbx_description
1 polymer ?
#
loop_
_entity_poly.entity_id
_entity_poly.type
_entity_poly.pdbx_seq_one_letter_code
_entity_poly.pdbx_strand_id
1 'polypeptide(L)' 'MPSQIVAPVPITPPRKGTRVAGSSDLFASLNASLESKANRPSTPTRSIQERDWDVPAPPPPSPVSFHPDHWQHGLRH' A
#
# COMPACT_ATOMS: atom_id res chain seq x y z
N MET A 1 -32.24 -27.15 -19.79
CA MET A 1 -31.01 -26.38 -19.54
C MET A 1 -30.11 -27.22 -18.64
N PRO A 2 -28.90 -27.65 -19.06
CA PRO A 2 -28.06 -28.48 -18.21
C PRO A 2 -27.34 -27.60 -17.15
N SER A 3 -27.48 -27.98 -15.88
CA SER A 3 -26.81 -27.36 -14.74
C SER A 3 -25.39 -27.92 -14.61
N GLN A 4 -24.36 -27.11 -14.83
CA GLN A 4 -22.97 -27.50 -14.56
C GLN A 4 -22.64 -27.24 -13.09
N ILE A 5 -22.56 -28.31 -12.30
CA ILE A 5 -22.04 -28.27 -10.93
C ILE A 5 -20.52 -28.43 -11.02
N VAL A 6 -19.79 -27.33 -10.81
CA VAL A 6 -18.33 -27.34 -10.74
C VAL A 6 -17.91 -27.86 -9.36
N ALA A 7 -17.30 -29.04 -9.32
CA ALA A 7 -16.64 -29.56 -8.12
C ALA A 7 -15.19 -29.05 -8.05
N PRO A 8 -14.66 -28.65 -6.88
CA PRO A 8 -13.28 -28.20 -6.77
C PRO A 8 -12.31 -29.34 -7.10
N VAL A 9 -11.39 -29.09 -8.02
CA VAL A 9 -10.33 -30.06 -8.39
C VAL A 9 -9.29 -30.11 -7.25
N PRO A 10 -8.96 -31.29 -6.71
CA PRO A 10 -7.98 -31.41 -5.64
C PRO A 10 -6.57 -31.10 -6.15
N ILE A 11 -5.95 -30.09 -5.57
CA ILE A 11 -4.57 -29.69 -5.88
C ILE A 11 -3.63 -30.54 -5.00
N THR A 12 -2.82 -31.39 -5.63
CA THR A 12 -1.64 -32.04 -5.01
C THR A 12 -0.41 -31.68 -5.85
N PRO A 13 0.79 -31.51 -5.26
CA PRO A 13 1.35 -32.30 -4.16
C PRO A 13 1.24 -31.65 -2.78
N PRO A 14 1.20 -32.45 -1.69
CA PRO A 14 1.23 -31.94 -0.34
C PRO A 14 2.55 -31.20 -0.09
N ARG A 15 2.50 -29.90 0.14
CA ARG A 15 3.64 -29.16 0.72
C ARG A 15 3.81 -29.69 2.14
N LYS A 16 4.95 -30.35 2.43
CA LYS A 16 5.33 -30.72 3.79
C LYS A 16 5.27 -29.46 4.67
N GLY A 17 4.23 -29.34 5.50
CA GLY A 17 4.05 -28.23 6.43
C GLY A 17 2.70 -27.50 6.36
N THR A 18 1.84 -27.75 5.37
CA THR A 18 0.47 -27.21 5.40
C THR A 18 -0.40 -28.07 6.31
N ARG A 19 -0.28 -27.88 7.63
CA ARG A 19 -1.32 -28.35 8.55
C ARG A 19 -2.60 -27.60 8.19
N VAL A 20 -3.69 -28.34 7.98
CA VAL A 20 -5.03 -27.76 7.88
C VAL A 20 -5.29 -27.09 9.22
N ALA A 21 -5.31 -25.75 9.25
CA ALA A 21 -5.64 -24.99 10.44
C ALA A 21 -7.07 -25.41 10.85
N GLY A 22 -7.17 -26.16 11.95
CA GLY A 22 -8.46 -26.53 12.52
C GLY A 22 -9.18 -25.28 13.02
N SER A 23 -10.49 -25.38 13.23
CA SER A 23 -11.29 -24.29 13.80
C SER A 23 -10.66 -23.73 15.09
N SER A 24 -10.11 -24.59 15.96
CA SER A 24 -9.38 -24.20 17.17
C SER A 24 -8.15 -23.33 16.90
N ASP A 25 -7.38 -23.62 15.85
CA ASP A 25 -6.17 -22.88 15.48
C ASP A 25 -6.53 -21.50 14.91
N LEU A 26 -7.65 -21.42 14.18
CA LEU A 26 -8.22 -20.16 13.73
C LEU A 26 -8.68 -19.29 14.92
N PHE A 27 -9.39 -19.88 15.89
CA PHE A 27 -9.81 -19.16 17.10
C PHE A 27 -8.62 -18.71 17.95
N ALA A 28 -7.58 -19.54 18.07
CA ALA A 28 -6.34 -19.18 18.77
C ALA A 28 -5.60 -18.02 18.09
N SER A 29 -5.50 -18.04 16.75
CA SER A 29 -4.90 -16.94 15.98
C SER A 29 -5.71 -15.64 16.12
N LEU A 30 -7.04 -15.71 16.16
CA LEU A 30 -7.89 -14.54 16.36
C LEU A 30 -7.73 -13.96 17.77
N ASN A 31 -7.72 -14.81 18.80
CA ASN A 31 -7.47 -14.37 20.17
C ASN A 31 -6.08 -13.73 20.31
N ALA A 32 -5.03 -14.35 19.78
CA ALA A 32 -3.69 -13.78 19.78
C ALA A 32 -3.61 -12.42 19.08
N SER A 33 -4.33 -12.25 17.96
CA SER A 33 -4.40 -10.96 17.26
C SER A 33 -5.18 -9.90 18.04
N LEU A 34 -6.23 -10.27 18.77
CA LEU A 34 -7.02 -9.35 19.58
C LEU A 34 -6.28 -8.94 20.86
N GLU A 35 -5.59 -9.87 21.52
CA GLU A 35 -4.70 -9.62 22.65
C GLU A 35 -3.54 -8.70 22.24
N SER A 36 -2.95 -8.92 21.05
CA SER A 36 -1.92 -8.03 20.51
C SER A 36 -2.43 -6.61 20.24
N LYS A 37 -3.75 -6.43 20.00
CA LYS A 37 -4.38 -5.14 19.75
C LYS A 37 -4.78 -4.41 21.03
N ALA A 38 -4.86 -5.11 22.17
CA ALA A 38 -5.10 -4.47 23.48
C ALA A 38 -3.94 -3.54 23.89
N ASN A 39 -2.71 -3.82 23.43
CA ASN A 39 -1.51 -3.03 23.75
C ASN A 39 -1.13 -1.98 22.69
N ARG A 40 -1.89 -1.86 21.59
CA ARG A 40 -1.61 -0.86 20.55
C ARG A 40 -2.90 -0.19 20.10
N PRO A 41 -3.02 1.15 20.19
CA PRO A 41 -4.19 1.83 19.66
C PRO A 41 -4.35 1.46 18.17
N SER A 42 -5.54 0.97 17.81
CA SER A 42 -5.95 0.71 16.42
C SER A 42 -6.04 1.98 15.58
N THR A 43 -6.06 3.12 16.25
CA THR A 43 -6.04 4.45 15.64
C THR A 43 -4.59 4.86 15.41
N PRO A 44 -4.30 5.62 14.35
CA PRO A 44 -3.00 6.25 14.19
C PRO A 44 -2.62 6.94 15.51
N THR A 45 -1.45 6.60 16.08
CA THR A 45 -0.93 7.20 17.33
C THR A 45 -0.83 8.73 17.24
N ARG A 46 -0.79 9.26 16.02
CA ARG A 46 -0.86 10.68 15.74
C ARG A 46 -2.30 11.08 15.42
N SER A 47 -2.92 11.84 16.31
CA SER A 47 -4.13 12.59 15.98
C SER A 47 -3.80 13.57 14.85
N ILE A 48 -4.68 13.65 13.85
CA ILE A 48 -4.58 14.65 12.78
C ILE A 48 -4.58 16.03 13.44
N GLN A 49 -3.51 16.79 13.26
CA GLN A 49 -3.37 18.15 13.77
C GLN A 49 -3.90 19.14 12.73
N GLU A 50 -4.28 20.34 13.17
CA GLU A 50 -4.87 21.38 12.31
C GLU A 50 -4.01 21.73 11.09
N ARG A 51 -2.68 21.62 11.22
CA ARG A 51 -1.68 21.93 10.18
C ARG A 51 -1.32 20.74 9.29
N ASP A 52 -1.85 19.55 9.56
CA ASP A 52 -1.57 18.35 8.74
C ASP A 52 -2.23 18.45 7.35
N TRP A 53 -3.17 19.38 7.17
CA TRP A 53 -3.85 19.69 5.92
C TRP A 53 -3.30 20.92 5.20
N ASP A 54 -2.25 21.56 5.75
CA ASP A 54 -1.64 22.70 5.08
C ASP A 54 -0.96 22.23 3.79
N VAL A 55 -1.29 22.91 2.69
CA VAL A 55 -0.64 22.67 1.41
C VAL A 55 0.81 23.14 1.52
N PRO A 56 1.82 22.27 1.24
CA PRO A 56 3.22 22.69 1.28
C PRO A 56 3.47 23.81 0.27
N ALA A 57 4.45 24.65 0.56
CA ALA A 57 4.88 25.68 -0.39
C ALA A 57 5.20 25.03 -1.74
N PRO A 58 4.84 25.68 -2.87
CA PRO A 58 5.17 25.14 -4.18
C PRO A 58 6.68 24.95 -4.32
N PRO A 59 7.14 23.97 -5.11
CA PRO A 59 8.55 23.81 -5.38
C PRO A 59 9.11 25.09 -6.03
N PRO A 60 10.39 25.41 -5.80
CA PRO A 60 11.02 26.54 -6.49
C PRO A 60 10.99 26.32 -8.01
N PRO A 61 10.97 27.40 -8.81
CA PRO A 61 11.07 27.28 -10.25
C PRO A 61 12.38 26.57 -10.63
N SER A 62 12.33 25.73 -11.65
CA SER A 62 13.53 25.10 -12.20
C SER A 62 14.53 26.18 -12.64
N PRO A 63 15.85 25.97 -12.45
CA PRO A 63 16.86 26.89 -12.94
C PRO A 63 16.70 27.13 -14.44
N VAL A 64 16.65 28.40 -14.86
CA VAL A 64 16.74 28.75 -16.28
C VAL A 64 18.19 28.49 -16.70
N SER A 65 18.39 27.45 -17.51
CA SER A 65 19.69 27.25 -18.16
C SER A 65 19.86 28.36 -19.19
N PHE A 66 20.81 29.28 -18.96
CA PHE A 66 21.23 30.23 -19.97
C PHE A 66 22.01 29.47 -21.05
N HIS A 67 21.30 28.87 -22.00
CA HIS A 67 21.95 28.29 -23.17
C HIS A 67 22.62 29.42 -23.97
N PRO A 68 23.93 29.34 -24.29
CA PRO A 68 24.63 30.32 -25.11
C PRO A 68 23.95 30.58 -26.46
N ASP A 69 23.24 29.56 -26.98
CA ASP A 69 22.62 29.57 -28.30
C ASP A 69 21.37 30.47 -28.36
N HIS A 70 20.71 30.74 -27.24
CA HIS A 70 19.45 31.51 -27.20
C HIS A 70 19.68 33.02 -27.41
N TRP A 71 20.91 33.51 -27.21
CA TRP A 71 21.27 34.92 -27.40
C TRP A 71 21.50 35.31 -28.86
N GLN A 72 21.77 34.34 -29.74
CA GLN A 72 22.21 34.61 -31.10
C GLN A 72 21.04 34.79 -32.09
N HIS A 73 19.80 34.46 -31.70
CA HIS A 73 18.64 34.53 -32.58
C HIS A 73 18.02 35.93 -32.71
N GLY A 74 18.43 36.90 -31.86
CA GLY A 74 17.93 38.28 -31.93
C GLY A 74 18.75 39.23 -32.79
N LEU A 75 19.86 38.77 -33.39
CA LEU A 75 20.85 39.66 -34.00
C LEU A 75 21.29 39.27 -35.42
N ARG A 76 20.36 38.86 -36.29
CA ARG A 76 20.62 38.87 -37.75
C ARG A 76 19.39 39.37 -38.52
N HIS A 77 19.57 40.59 -39.04
CA HIS A 77 19.00 41.24 -40.25
C HIS A 77 17.52 41.06 -40.59
#